data_AF-A0A519V2K4-F1
#
_entry.id   AF-A0A519V2K4-F1
#
_cell.length_a   1.000
_cell.length_b   1.000
_cell.length_c   1.000
_cell.angle_alpha   90.00
_cell.angle_beta   90.00
_cell.angle_gamma   90.00
#
_symmetry.space_group_name_H-M   'P 1'
#
loop_
_entity.id
_entity.type
_entity.pdbx_description
1 polymer ?
#
loop_
_entity_poly.entity_id
_entity_poly.type
_entity_poly.pdbx_seq_one_letter_code
_entity_poly.pdbx_strand_id
1 'polypeptide(L)'
;ASLFVGDDLKKLVKQKQTSILKQLEKDLKFIPKHYYRNLWMVLGLSAFGLPIGMIFGFSIGNIGLMGVGLPIGMAIGTVVGNAMDKKALNEGRQLDLEIK
;
A
#
# COMPACT_ATOMS: atom_id res chain seq x y z
N ALA A 1 -21.66 -1.84 -32.05
CA ALA A 1 -21.44 -2.11 -30.62
C ALA A 1 -20.16 -2.91 -30.49
N SER A 2 -19.12 -2.36 -29.85
CA SER A 2 -17.90 -3.12 -29.56
C SER A 2 -18.26 -4.23 -28.57
N LEU A 3 -18.19 -5.48 -29.03
CA LEU A 3 -18.39 -6.65 -28.20
C LEU A 3 -17.21 -6.75 -27.23
N PHE A 4 -17.41 -6.35 -25.98
CA PHE A 4 -16.39 -6.54 -24.96
C PHE A 4 -16.24 -8.05 -24.71
N VAL A 5 -15.05 -8.57 -24.98
CA VAL A 5 -14.67 -9.95 -24.64
C VAL A 5 -14.53 -10.03 -23.12
N GLY A 6 -14.76 -11.20 -22.52
CA GLY A 6 -14.93 -11.35 -21.06
C GLY A 6 -13.84 -10.71 -20.19
N ASP A 7 -12.58 -10.65 -20.66
CA ASP A 7 -11.50 -10.00 -19.93
C ASP A 7 -11.52 -8.47 -20.02
N ASP A 8 -12.01 -7.90 -21.12
CA ASP A 8 -12.21 -6.45 -21.26
C ASP A 8 -13.32 -5.96 -20.33
N LEU A 9 -14.38 -6.76 -20.15
CA LEU A 9 -15.44 -6.46 -19.17
C LEU A 9 -14.90 -6.45 -17.74
N LYS A 10 -14.09 -7.45 -17.36
CA LYS A 10 -13.46 -7.48 -16.03
C LYS A 10 -12.58 -6.27 -15.80
N LYS A 11 -11.78 -5.87 -16.80
CA LYS A 11 -10.92 -4.69 -16.73
C LYS A 11 -11.74 -3.42 -16.56
N LEU A 12 -12.82 -3.27 -17.34
CA LEU A 12 -13.72 -2.12 -17.24
C LEU A 12 -14.39 -2.02 -15.86
N VAL A 13 -14.87 -3.14 -15.31
CA VAL A 13 -15.47 -3.18 -13.97
C VAL A 13 -14.45 -2.77 -12.91
N LYS A 14 -13.23 -3.33 -12.94
CA LYS A 14 -12.16 -2.94 -11.99
C LYS A 14 -11.82 -1.46 -12.09
N GLN A 15 -11.74 -0.91 -13.30
CA GLN A 15 -11.48 0.51 -13.51
C GLN A 15 -12.57 1.39 -12.90
N LYS A 16 -13.85 1.07 -13.16
CA LYS A 16 -14.98 1.83 -12.60
C LYS A 16 -15.06 1.71 -11.08
N GLN A 17 -14.85 0.52 -10.52
CA GLN A 17 -14.76 0.32 -9.06
C GLN A 17 -13.65 1.18 -8.45
N THR A 18 -12.47 1.22 -9.08
CA THR A 18 -11.35 2.03 -8.62
C THR A 18 -11.67 3.52 -8.66
N SER A 19 -12.33 3.99 -9.73
CA SER A 19 -12.78 5.39 -9.83
C SER A 19 -13.79 5.76 -8.73
N ILE A 20 -14.75 4.89 -8.43
CA ILE A 20 -15.71 5.11 -7.34
C ILE A 20 -14.99 5.19 -5.99
N LEU A 21 -14.07 4.25 -5.73
CA LEU A 21 -13.31 4.23 -4.48
C LEU A 21 -12.44 5.48 -4.31
N LYS A 22 -11.82 5.98 -5.38
CA LYS A 22 -11.06 7.25 -5.34
C LYS A 22 -11.94 8.45 -5.00
N GLN A 23 -13.17 8.48 -5.50
CA GLN A 23 -14.10 9.55 -5.17
C GLN A 23 -14.55 9.46 -3.71
N LEU A 24 -14.87 8.25 -3.23
CA LEU A 24 -15.24 8.00 -1.83
C LEU A 24 -14.10 8.31 -0.85
N GLU A 25 -12.86 7.99 -1.22
CA GLU A 25 -11.67 8.36 -0.46
C GLU A 25 -11.52 9.89 -0.37
N LYS A 26 -11.71 10.61 -1.49
CA LYS A 26 -11.55 12.06 -1.53
C LYS A 26 -12.63 12.79 -0.71
N ASP A 27 -13.89 12.40 -0.87
CA ASP A 27 -15.02 13.15 -0.34
C ASP A 27 -15.35 12.74 1.11
N LEU A 28 -15.22 11.45 1.41
CA LEU A 28 -15.70 10.85 2.67
C LEU A 28 -14.60 10.12 3.45
N LYS A 29 -13.38 10.04 2.90
CA LYS A 29 -12.24 9.31 3.49
C LYS A 29 -12.53 7.83 3.74
N PHE A 30 -13.46 7.26 2.97
CA PHE A 30 -13.70 5.82 2.99
C PHE A 30 -12.59 5.08 2.27
N ILE A 31 -12.04 4.04 2.91
CA ILE A 31 -10.94 3.25 2.37
C ILE A 31 -11.27 1.75 2.37
N PRO A 32 -10.74 0.97 1.40
CA PRO A 32 -10.86 -0.48 1.41
C PRO A 32 -10.00 -1.10 2.52
N LYS A 33 -10.21 -2.39 2.79
CA LYS A 33 -9.33 -3.16 3.66
C LYS A 33 -7.88 -3.16 3.14
N HIS A 34 -6.93 -3.07 4.08
CA HIS A 34 -5.49 -3.11 3.83
C HIS A 34 -4.91 -1.97 2.97
N TYR A 35 -5.64 -0.86 2.82
CA TYR A 35 -5.17 0.28 2.04
C TYR A 35 -3.89 0.88 2.63
N TYR A 36 -3.91 1.28 3.91
CA TYR A 36 -2.74 1.92 4.52
C TYR A 36 -1.62 0.92 4.78
N ARG A 37 -1.92 -0.33 5.10
CA ARG A 37 -0.90 -1.39 5.16
C ARG A 37 -0.13 -1.47 3.84
N ASN A 38 -0.81 -1.57 2.71
CA ASN A 38 -0.16 -1.70 1.41
C ASN A 38 0.60 -0.43 1.03
N LEU A 39 0.02 0.74 1.27
CA LEU A 39 0.68 2.03 1.03
C LEU A 39 1.95 2.17 1.87
N TRP A 40 1.87 1.93 3.18
CA TRP A 40 3.00 2.06 4.09
C TRP A 40 4.03 0.95 3.95
N MET A 41 3.70 -0.23 3.42
CA MET A 41 4.72 -1.21 3.06
C MET A 41 5.65 -0.66 1.96
N VAL A 42 5.09 -0.04 0.92
CA VAL A 42 5.88 0.58 -0.16
C VAL A 42 6.67 1.77 0.35
N LEU A 43 6.05 2.65 1.14
CA LEU A 43 6.72 3.80 1.76
C LEU A 43 7.78 3.37 2.79
N GLY A 44 7.49 2.33 3.56
CA GLY A 44 8.39 1.71 4.53
C GLY A 44 9.69 1.29 3.85
N LEU A 45 9.56 0.60 2.71
CA LEU A 45 10.68 0.17 1.90
C LEU A 45 11.46 1.34 1.30
N SER A 46 10.78 2.30 0.66
CA SER A 46 11.43 3.37 -0.11
C SER A 46 11.97 4.50 0.76
N ALA A 47 11.21 4.95 1.76
CA ALA A 47 11.55 6.10 2.60
C ALA A 47 12.44 5.73 3.80
N PHE A 48 12.36 4.49 4.30
CA PHE A 48 13.17 4.04 5.43
C PHE A 48 14.13 2.93 5.02
N GLY A 49 13.62 1.88 4.37
CA GLY A 49 14.42 0.68 4.11
C GLY A 49 15.63 0.93 3.22
N LEU A 50 15.46 1.57 2.06
CA LEU A 50 16.56 1.87 1.15
C LEU A 50 17.60 2.82 1.78
N PRO A 51 17.22 3.96 2.39
CA PRO A 51 18.18 4.84 3.05
C PRO A 51 18.94 4.18 4.21
N ILE A 52 18.23 3.45 5.08
CA ILE A 52 18.85 2.72 6.20
C ILE A 52 19.83 1.67 5.64
N GLY A 53 19.41 0.89 4.65
CA GLY A 53 20.25 -0.11 3.99
C GLY A 53 21.52 0.51 3.42
N MET A 54 21.40 1.63 2.69
CA MET A 54 22.57 2.33 2.13
C MET A 54 23.54 2.80 3.22
N ILE A 55 23.03 3.42 4.29
CA ILE A 55 23.87 3.88 5.41
C ILE A 55 24.60 2.69 6.05
N PHE A 56 23.87 1.63 6.41
CA PHE A 56 24.47 0.44 7.02
C PHE A 56 25.48 -0.26 6.11
N GLY A 57 25.16 -0.40 4.82
CA GLY A 57 26.06 -1.01 3.84
C GLY A 57 27.36 -0.23 3.65
N PHE A 58 27.28 1.10 3.61
CA PHE A 58 28.46 1.96 3.49
C PHE A 58 29.25 2.08 4.79
N SER A 59 28.60 2.22 5.94
CA SER A 59 29.28 2.33 7.24
C SER A 59 30.06 1.07 7.61
N ILE A 60 29.59 -0.11 7.20
CA ILE A 60 30.24 -1.40 7.49
C ILE A 60 31.18 -1.82 6.34
N GLY A 61 31.13 -1.14 5.18
CA GLY A 61 31.92 -1.49 4.00
C GLY A 61 31.48 -2.79 3.33
N ASN A 62 30.28 -3.28 3.64
CA ASN A 62 29.72 -4.50 3.07
C ASN A 62 28.42 -4.19 2.33
N ILE A 63 28.51 -4.16 1.00
CA ILE A 63 27.38 -3.88 0.10
C ILE A 63 26.25 -4.92 0.26
N GLY A 64 26.56 -6.15 0.67
CA GLY A 64 25.54 -7.16 0.98
C GLY A 64 24.64 -6.78 2.17
N LEU A 65 25.13 -5.96 3.10
CA LEU A 65 24.34 -5.46 4.23
C LEU A 65 23.37 -4.34 3.85
N MET A 66 23.42 -3.82 2.62
CA MET A 66 22.38 -2.90 2.13
C MET A 66 20.99 -3.55 2.14
N GLY A 67 20.92 -4.87 1.95
CA GLY A 67 19.67 -5.63 2.00
C GLY A 67 19.01 -5.63 3.38
N VAL A 68 19.74 -5.35 4.46
CA VAL A 68 19.21 -5.30 5.84
C VAL A 68 18.21 -4.16 6.02
N GLY A 69 18.32 -3.11 5.21
CA GLY A 69 17.36 -2.01 5.21
C GLY A 69 15.94 -2.46 4.80
N LEU A 70 15.82 -3.41 3.87
CA LEU A 70 14.51 -3.86 3.37
C LEU A 70 13.61 -4.45 4.46
N PRO A 71 14.04 -5.46 5.26
CA PRO A 71 13.21 -5.99 6.35
C PRO A 71 12.91 -4.96 7.43
N ILE A 72 13.83 -4.03 7.71
CA ILE A 72 13.59 -2.93 8.66
C ILE A 72 12.50 -1.98 8.13
N GLY A 73 12.63 -1.54 6.88
CA GLY A 73 11.65 -0.69 6.22
C GLY A 73 10.28 -1.34 6.12
N MET A 74 10.22 -2.64 5.81
CA MET A 74 8.98 -3.42 5.79
C MET A 74 8.36 -3.54 7.19
N ALA A 75 9.16 -3.76 8.23
CA ALA A 75 8.65 -3.83 9.61
C ALA A 75 8.01 -2.49 10.02
N ILE A 76 8.70 -1.36 9.78
CA ILE A 76 8.19 -0.01 10.05
C ILE A 76 6.90 0.23 9.25
N GLY A 77 6.94 -0.04 7.95
CA GLY A 77 5.80 0.14 7.05
C GLY A 77 4.57 -0.67 7.48
N THR A 78 4.78 -1.92 7.89
CA THR A 78 3.69 -2.80 8.33
C THR A 78 3.07 -2.31 9.64
N VAL A 79 3.89 -1.93 10.62
CA VAL A 79 3.39 -1.44 11.92
C VAL A 79 2.59 -0.15 11.74
N VAL A 80 3.15 0.83 11.02
CA VAL A 80 2.49 2.12 10.80
C VAL A 80 1.24 1.95 9.93
N GLY A 81 1.32 1.16 8.86
CA GLY A 81 0.20 0.88 7.97
C GLY A 81 -0.96 0.20 8.68
N ASN A 82 -0.69 -0.81 9.51
CA ASN A 82 -1.71 -1.50 10.30
C ASN A 82 -2.35 -0.58 11.35
N ALA A 83 -1.57 0.30 11.99
CA ALA A 83 -2.10 1.28 12.94
C ALA A 83 -3.08 2.26 12.24
N MET A 84 -2.75 2.70 11.03
CA MET A 84 -3.60 3.57 10.22
C MET A 84 -4.87 2.87 9.72
N ASP A 85 -4.78 1.61 9.28
CA ASP A 85 -5.96 0.80 8.93
C ASP A 85 -6.86 0.58 10.16
N LYS A 86 -6.30 0.28 11.33
CA LYS A 86 -7.05 0.13 12.58
C LYS A 86 -7.75 1.43 12.99
N LYS A 87 -7.09 2.58 12.79
CA LYS A 87 -7.69 3.89 13.02
C LYS A 87 -8.89 4.13 12.09
N ALA A 88 -8.75 3.84 10.80
CA ALA A 88 -9.84 3.99 9.83
C ALA A 88 -11.02 3.06 10.14
N LEU A 89 -10.76 1.84 10.63
CA LEU A 89 -11.79 0.93 11.12
C LEU A 89 -12.56 1.51 12.31
N ASN A 90 -11.83 2.00 13.32
CA ASN A 90 -12.44 2.58 14.52
C ASN A 90 -13.26 3.84 14.21
N GLU A 91 -12.86 4.61 13.20
CA GLU A 91 -13.58 5.78 12.73
C GLU A 91 -14.77 5.44 11.82
N GLY A 92 -15.05 4.15 11.59
CA GLY A 92 -16.15 3.69 10.74
C GLY A 92 -15.95 3.99 9.25
N ARG A 93 -14.73 4.33 8.82
CA ARG A 93 -14.40 4.70 7.44
C ARG A 93 -13.78 3.56 6.63
N GLN A 94 -13.63 2.38 7.21
CA GLN A 94 -13.15 1.21 6.48
C GLN A 94 -14.31 0.45 5.87
N LEU A 95 -14.31 0.34 4.54
CA LEU A 95 -15.28 -0.45 3.81
C LEU A 95 -14.92 -1.93 3.89
N ASP A 96 -15.92 -2.80 4.05
CA ASP A 96 -15.74 -4.25 4.06
C ASP A 96 -15.55 -4.81 2.63
N LEU A 97 -14.46 -4.39 1.99
CA LEU A 97 -14.08 -4.81 0.65
C LEU A 97 -12.57 -4.84 0.49
N GLU A 98 -12.10 -5.88 -0.19
CA GLU A 98 -10.71 -6.08 -0.57
C GLU A 98 -10.58 -5.94 -2.08
N ILE A 99 -9.70 -5.04 -2.52
CA ILE A 99 -9.39 -4.90 -3.95
C ILE A 99 -8.33 -5.96 -4.30
N LYS A 100 -8.68 -6.88 -5.22
CA LYS A 100 -7.78 -7.89 -5.81
C LYS A 100 -7.36 -7.52 -7.22
#